data_AF-A0AAD4GKJ1-F1
#
_entry.id   AF-A0AAD4GKJ1-F1
#
_cell.length_a   1.000
_cell.length_b   1.000
_cell.length_c   1.000
_cell.angle_alpha   90.00
_cell.angle_beta   90.00
_cell.angle_gamma   90.00
#
_symmetry.space_group_name_H-M   'P 1'
#
loop_
_entity.id
_entity.type
_entity.pdbx_description
1 polymer ?
#
loop_
_entity_poly.entity_id
_entity_poly.type
_entity_poly.pdbx_seq_one_letter_code
_entity_poly.pdbx_strand_id
1 'polypeptide(L)'
;MPQSQAPPPGGAFSIPSTSQTPLLAFRCVPAIKPYLAEDASSSAAILIDSPVVYSHIQGAEAITLPSGSLSNAGTLSVSVSVNGKVLANGVVPLNATAHEISFNLGDLTPQVSPYNLSCQATYSGGSSSSGSPQVFSASSSLSFLPNPTNGGVTKMDLRTGALLAKPANGQGSYQPVFPIGFYTEFQYLAGNLSLIDELATQGFTIVHPIFESTPSQASVNEVFGRMQQNGLYFMYDMRYDYQNAANVTAQVNSFKSWSNLLVWYTGDEPDGSSDPLDATSTAYDLIYNLDGYHPVSLVLNCQDYHFTSYAAGADIVMEDVYIIGANVNTSLMFNTPCTSTYGDCGCDNCSPIPAGLNDALPPANASSTPVPANSGIGSFNDVSDRVTSFLDRMQAVGWERTKAVWSVPQAFGGVPGDHYWMRSPMGQEWVVVTLLGINHGSLGAISWSDPTPVDIKGNASALALALPTITPFLFDATAIRTNYLVGGVDVAVWTRTNETLVVATNTYYASQAVKWNDVHVDGAGAKAVFSVGSAQTTSGFALNGVGSAAFVLPTST
;
A
#
# COMPACT_ATOMS: atom_id res chain seq x y z
N MET A 1 8.67 -8.56 18.29
CA MET A 1 8.74 -9.64 19.34
C MET A 1 10.11 -9.62 20.02
N PRO A 2 10.22 -9.70 21.36
CA PRO A 2 11.48 -9.47 22.04
C PRO A 2 12.42 -10.65 21.85
N GLN A 3 13.47 -10.45 21.08
CA GLN A 3 14.61 -11.35 21.11
C GLN A 3 15.44 -11.06 22.37
N SER A 4 15.90 -12.12 23.04
CA SER A 4 16.76 -12.00 24.23
C SER A 4 18.12 -11.39 23.92
N GLN A 5 18.49 -11.28 22.64
CA GLN A 5 19.70 -10.66 22.13
C GLN A 5 19.37 -9.87 20.86
N ALA A 6 20.19 -8.87 20.56
CA ALA A 6 20.11 -8.16 19.29
C ALA A 6 20.37 -9.14 18.12
N PRO A 7 19.61 -9.05 17.03
CA PRO A 7 19.92 -9.80 15.83
C PRO A 7 21.34 -9.45 15.33
N PRO A 8 22.00 -10.36 14.60
CA PRO A 8 23.30 -10.06 14.00
C PRO A 8 23.24 -8.78 13.16
N PRO A 9 24.28 -7.94 13.19
CA PRO A 9 24.31 -6.72 12.39
C PRO A 9 24.22 -7.07 10.89
N GLY A 10 23.40 -6.32 10.16
CA GLY A 10 23.14 -6.57 8.74
C GLY A 10 21.68 -6.32 8.39
N GLY A 11 21.28 -6.73 7.19
CA GLY A 11 19.89 -6.63 6.73
C GLY A 11 19.45 -5.27 6.20
N ALA A 12 20.22 -4.20 6.46
CA ALA A 12 19.96 -2.88 5.91
C ALA A 12 19.88 -2.91 4.37
N PHE A 13 18.91 -2.18 3.83
CA PHE A 13 18.70 -2.11 2.40
C PHE A 13 19.89 -1.42 1.73
N SER A 14 20.42 -2.05 0.68
CA SER A 14 21.53 -1.48 -0.08
C SER A 14 21.03 -0.36 -0.99
N ILE A 15 21.32 0.90 -0.63
CA ILE A 15 21.00 2.06 -1.47
C ILE A 15 21.73 1.92 -2.82
N PRO A 16 21.00 1.97 -3.96
CA PRO A 16 21.61 1.91 -5.27
C PRO A 16 22.68 2.99 -5.48
N SER A 17 23.81 2.63 -6.07
CA SER A 17 24.87 3.59 -6.39
C SER A 17 24.48 4.49 -7.55
N THR A 18 24.99 5.73 -7.55
CA THR A 18 24.78 6.69 -8.64
C THR A 18 25.66 6.37 -9.85
N SER A 19 25.09 6.51 -11.05
CA SER A 19 25.79 6.42 -12.34
C SER A 19 26.07 7.82 -12.90
N GLN A 20 27.24 8.01 -13.51
CA GLN A 20 27.59 9.25 -14.22
C GLN A 20 27.04 9.30 -15.65
N THR A 21 26.58 8.17 -16.18
CA THR A 21 25.97 8.04 -17.50
C THR A 21 24.53 7.56 -17.39
N PRO A 22 23.64 7.93 -18.31
CA PRO A 22 22.25 7.50 -18.26
C PRO A 22 22.12 5.98 -18.43
N LEU A 23 21.21 5.40 -17.66
CA LEU A 23 20.81 4.01 -17.73
C LEU A 23 19.33 3.94 -18.11
N LEU A 24 18.93 2.93 -18.89
CA LEU A 24 17.54 2.59 -19.14
C LEU A 24 17.14 1.43 -18.23
N ALA A 25 16.18 1.65 -17.34
CA ALA A 25 15.55 0.56 -16.59
C ALA A 25 14.30 0.10 -17.34
N PHE A 26 14.50 -0.79 -18.31
CA PHE A 26 13.41 -1.33 -19.13
C PHE A 26 12.68 -2.44 -18.38
N ARG A 27 11.36 -2.32 -18.23
CA ARG A 27 10.53 -3.29 -17.52
C ARG A 27 9.25 -3.57 -18.30
N CYS A 28 8.73 -4.78 -18.15
CA CYS A 28 7.40 -5.10 -18.65
C CYS A 28 6.64 -6.05 -17.74
N VAL A 29 5.34 -5.80 -17.60
CA VAL A 29 4.43 -6.61 -16.78
C VAL A 29 3.03 -6.62 -17.40
N PRO A 30 2.19 -7.64 -17.17
CA PRO A 30 0.78 -7.55 -17.55
C PRO A 30 0.08 -6.43 -16.79
N ALA A 31 -0.89 -5.77 -17.41
CA ALA A 31 -1.63 -4.70 -16.73
C ALA A 31 -2.57 -5.22 -15.64
N ILE A 32 -2.97 -6.50 -15.69
CA ILE A 32 -3.83 -7.15 -14.71
C ILE A 32 -3.19 -8.46 -14.26
N LYS A 33 -3.26 -8.77 -12.96
CA LYS A 33 -2.80 -10.05 -12.37
C LYS A 33 -3.86 -10.61 -11.40
N PRO A 34 -4.42 -11.80 -11.62
CA PRO A 34 -4.41 -12.58 -12.87
C PRO A 34 -5.44 -12.06 -13.87
N TYR A 35 -5.19 -12.29 -15.16
CA TYR A 35 -6.28 -12.37 -16.15
C TYR A 35 -7.00 -13.72 -16.01
N LEU A 36 -8.28 -13.75 -16.37
CA LEU A 36 -9.14 -14.93 -16.34
C LEU A 36 -9.65 -15.28 -17.73
N ALA A 37 -10.10 -16.52 -17.93
CA ALA A 37 -10.71 -16.97 -19.18
C ALA A 37 -11.86 -16.06 -19.65
N GLU A 38 -12.63 -15.45 -18.74
CA GLU A 38 -13.67 -14.46 -19.08
C GLU A 38 -13.12 -13.16 -19.70
N ASP A 39 -11.86 -12.82 -19.47
CA ASP A 39 -11.18 -11.66 -20.05
C ASP A 39 -10.72 -11.91 -21.49
N ALA A 40 -10.79 -13.14 -22.02
CA ALA A 40 -10.25 -13.51 -23.33
C ALA A 40 -10.85 -12.71 -24.51
N SER A 41 -12.07 -12.20 -24.33
CA SER A 41 -12.78 -11.40 -25.33
C SER A 41 -12.48 -9.90 -25.24
N SER A 42 -11.81 -9.45 -24.18
CA SER A 42 -11.46 -8.05 -23.94
C SER A 42 -10.03 -7.77 -24.36
N SER A 43 -9.72 -6.50 -24.64
CA SER A 43 -8.34 -6.09 -24.89
C SER A 43 -7.54 -6.21 -23.60
N ALA A 44 -6.46 -6.99 -23.61
CA ALA A 44 -5.47 -7.01 -22.55
C ALA A 44 -4.34 -6.03 -22.88
N ALA A 45 -3.52 -5.70 -21.89
CA ALA A 45 -2.36 -4.85 -22.07
C ALA A 45 -1.13 -5.39 -21.32
N ILE A 46 0.03 -5.16 -21.91
CA ILE A 46 1.33 -5.21 -21.24
C ILE A 46 1.76 -3.77 -20.97
N LEU A 47 2.13 -3.49 -19.72
CA LEU A 47 2.70 -2.22 -19.30
C LEU A 47 4.19 -2.25 -19.59
N ILE A 48 4.68 -1.19 -20.19
CA ILE A 48 6.10 -0.94 -20.42
C ILE A 48 6.53 0.27 -19.60
N ASP A 49 7.51 0.07 -18.73
CA ASP A 49 8.24 1.17 -18.09
C ASP A 49 9.61 1.31 -18.78
N SER A 50 9.98 2.54 -19.11
CA SER A 50 11.25 2.90 -19.76
C SER A 50 11.96 4.10 -19.12
N PRO A 51 11.98 4.25 -17.78
CA PRO A 51 12.64 5.37 -17.12
C PRO A 51 14.13 5.42 -17.47
N VAL A 52 14.60 6.62 -17.80
CA VAL A 52 16.03 6.91 -17.92
C VAL A 52 16.50 7.41 -16.56
N VAL A 53 17.39 6.64 -15.92
CA VAL A 53 17.84 6.87 -14.55
C VAL A 53 19.34 7.06 -14.49
N TYR A 54 19.81 7.62 -13.37
CA TYR A 54 21.23 7.75 -13.02
C TYR A 54 21.57 6.94 -11.76
N SER A 55 20.84 5.85 -11.55
CA SER A 55 20.94 4.99 -10.37
C SER A 55 21.00 3.54 -10.84
N HIS A 56 21.91 2.75 -10.25
CA HIS A 56 22.07 1.33 -10.52
C HIS A 56 20.96 0.49 -9.86
N ILE A 57 19.72 0.72 -10.28
CA ILE A 57 18.56 -0.10 -9.89
C ILE A 57 18.51 -1.41 -10.68
N GLN A 58 17.74 -2.38 -10.19
CA GLN A 58 17.59 -3.69 -10.81
C GLN A 58 17.11 -3.59 -12.26
N GLY A 59 17.88 -4.22 -13.15
CA GLY A 59 17.62 -4.27 -14.60
C GLY A 59 18.04 -3.02 -15.38
N ALA A 60 18.65 -2.01 -14.74
CA ALA A 60 19.10 -0.81 -15.43
C ALA A 60 20.38 -1.06 -16.23
N GLU A 61 20.37 -0.76 -17.53
CA GLU A 61 21.50 -0.94 -18.45
C GLU A 61 21.89 0.37 -19.13
N ALA A 62 23.17 0.52 -19.52
CA ALA A 62 23.66 1.76 -20.13
C ALA A 62 22.96 2.08 -21.46
N ILE A 63 22.49 3.32 -21.62
CA ILE A 63 21.88 3.82 -22.85
C ILE A 63 22.66 5.02 -23.39
N THR A 64 22.91 5.05 -24.70
CA THR A 64 23.62 6.15 -25.36
C THR A 64 22.61 7.14 -25.93
N LEU A 65 22.46 8.29 -25.27
CA LEU A 65 21.49 9.29 -25.67
C LEU A 65 22.13 10.41 -26.51
N PRO A 66 21.40 11.00 -27.48
CA PRO A 66 21.85 12.23 -28.12
C PRO A 66 21.91 13.37 -27.09
N SER A 67 22.68 14.42 -27.40
CA SER A 67 22.67 15.63 -26.59
C SER A 67 21.31 16.34 -26.68
N GLY A 68 20.84 16.88 -25.55
CA GLY A 68 19.58 17.62 -25.46
C GLY A 68 18.54 16.98 -24.55
N SER A 69 17.28 17.35 -24.75
CA SER A 69 16.16 16.85 -23.94
C SER A 69 15.78 15.41 -24.30
N LEU A 70 15.44 14.61 -23.29
CA LEU A 70 14.92 13.24 -23.45
C LEU A 70 13.69 13.15 -24.36
N SER A 71 12.84 14.19 -24.36
CA SER A 71 11.65 14.26 -25.24
C SER A 71 11.98 14.17 -26.73
N ASN A 72 13.20 14.57 -27.11
CA ASN A 72 13.70 14.53 -28.49
C ASN A 72 14.71 13.39 -28.72
N ALA A 73 14.94 12.53 -27.73
CA ALA A 73 15.93 11.46 -27.80
C ALA A 73 15.45 10.23 -28.59
N GLY A 74 14.19 10.22 -29.04
CA GLY A 74 13.60 9.13 -29.83
C GLY A 74 12.76 8.19 -29.00
N THR A 75 12.53 6.98 -29.52
CA THR A 75 11.61 5.98 -28.95
C THR A 75 12.22 4.59 -28.99
N LEU A 76 11.66 3.68 -28.21
CA LEU A 76 11.95 2.25 -28.21
C LEU A 76 10.96 1.53 -29.13
N SER A 77 11.45 0.66 -30.02
CA SER A 77 10.62 -0.34 -30.70
C SER A 77 10.56 -1.58 -29.83
N VAL A 78 9.39 -1.88 -29.26
CA VAL A 78 9.19 -2.96 -28.30
C VAL A 78 8.45 -4.13 -28.95
N SER A 79 8.97 -5.34 -28.75
CA SER A 79 8.31 -6.59 -29.08
C SER A 79 7.99 -7.37 -27.80
N VAL A 80 6.75 -7.82 -27.68
CA VAL A 80 6.24 -8.58 -26.54
C VAL A 80 5.98 -10.00 -26.99
N SER A 81 6.47 -10.99 -26.25
CA SER A 81 6.34 -12.40 -26.60
C SER A 81 6.03 -13.29 -25.40
N VAL A 82 5.33 -14.39 -25.65
CA VAL A 82 5.13 -15.48 -24.68
C VAL A 82 5.60 -16.78 -25.31
N ASN A 83 6.46 -17.51 -24.61
CA ASN A 83 7.04 -18.77 -25.10
C ASN A 83 7.64 -18.66 -26.53
N GLY A 84 8.24 -17.51 -26.85
CA GLY A 84 8.82 -17.23 -28.18
C GLY A 84 7.82 -16.84 -29.28
N LYS A 85 6.51 -16.85 -29.02
CA LYS A 85 5.48 -16.31 -29.92
C LYS A 85 5.28 -14.82 -29.62
N VAL A 86 5.44 -13.96 -30.63
CA VAL A 86 5.15 -12.52 -30.50
C VAL A 86 3.65 -12.32 -30.32
N LEU A 87 3.26 -11.64 -29.25
CA LEU A 87 1.88 -11.26 -28.93
C LEU A 87 1.54 -9.86 -29.47
N ALA A 88 2.47 -8.92 -29.35
CA ALA A 88 2.27 -7.54 -29.77
C ALA A 88 3.60 -6.83 -30.02
N ASN A 89 3.54 -5.71 -30.74
CA ASN A 89 4.66 -4.78 -30.89
C ASN A 89 4.14 -3.37 -30.63
N GLY A 90 4.99 -2.47 -30.16
CA GLY A 90 4.64 -1.09 -29.86
C GLY A 90 5.83 -0.15 -29.94
N VAL A 91 5.56 1.14 -30.06
CA VAL A 91 6.57 2.20 -30.00
C VAL A 91 6.40 2.92 -28.69
N VAL A 92 7.42 2.88 -27.83
CA VAL A 92 7.36 3.39 -26.47
C VAL A 92 8.31 4.58 -26.32
N PRO A 93 7.87 5.74 -25.81
CA PRO A 93 8.77 6.85 -25.51
C PRO A 93 9.83 6.46 -24.48
N LEU A 94 10.96 7.18 -24.47
CA LEU A 94 11.86 7.14 -23.32
C LEU A 94 11.20 7.85 -22.13
N ASN A 95 11.56 7.42 -20.92
CA ASN A 95 10.98 7.94 -19.68
C ASN A 95 9.46 7.76 -19.58
N ALA A 96 8.95 6.69 -20.19
CA ALA A 96 7.55 6.32 -20.08
C ALA A 96 7.30 5.46 -18.85
N THR A 97 6.09 5.59 -18.31
CA THR A 97 5.65 4.92 -17.09
C THR A 97 4.26 4.35 -17.37
N ALA A 98 4.07 3.04 -17.14
CA ALA A 98 2.86 2.28 -17.45
C ALA A 98 2.36 2.43 -18.90
N HIS A 99 3.28 2.51 -19.89
CA HIS A 99 2.87 2.64 -21.28
C HIS A 99 2.25 1.33 -21.78
N GLU A 100 1.00 1.37 -22.26
CA GLU A 100 0.27 0.17 -22.65
C GLU A 100 0.58 -0.27 -24.08
N ILE A 101 0.96 -1.55 -24.22
CA ILE A 101 0.92 -2.27 -25.50
C ILE A 101 -0.22 -3.27 -25.42
N SER A 102 -1.28 -3.02 -26.18
CA SER A 102 -2.47 -3.88 -26.20
C SER A 102 -2.22 -5.18 -26.96
N PHE A 103 -2.85 -6.27 -26.49
CA PHE A 103 -2.83 -7.58 -27.13
C PHE A 103 -4.14 -8.34 -26.85
N ASN A 104 -4.31 -9.50 -27.52
CA ASN A 104 -5.48 -10.36 -27.35
C ASN A 104 -5.10 -11.66 -26.62
N LEU A 105 -5.87 -12.03 -25.59
CA LEU A 105 -5.69 -13.25 -24.80
C LEU A 105 -6.25 -14.51 -25.48
N GLY A 106 -7.15 -14.39 -26.45
CA GLY A 106 -7.81 -15.52 -27.12
C GLY A 106 -6.87 -16.45 -27.90
N ASP A 107 -5.64 -16.01 -28.15
CA ASP A 107 -4.56 -16.80 -28.74
C ASP A 107 -3.78 -17.65 -27.72
N LEU A 108 -4.08 -17.49 -26.43
CA LEU A 108 -3.51 -18.23 -25.31
C LEU A 108 -4.58 -19.15 -24.70
N THR A 109 -4.13 -20.21 -24.03
CA THR A 109 -5.01 -21.14 -23.33
C THR A 109 -4.98 -20.82 -21.83
N PRO A 110 -6.12 -20.61 -21.16
CA PRO A 110 -6.11 -20.46 -19.71
C PRO A 110 -5.46 -21.67 -19.02
N GLN A 111 -4.52 -21.44 -18.12
CA GLN A 111 -3.77 -22.49 -17.42
C GLN A 111 -3.34 -22.05 -16.02
N VAL A 112 -3.15 -23.00 -15.10
CA VAL A 112 -2.75 -22.72 -13.71
C VAL A 112 -1.33 -22.17 -13.64
N SER A 113 -0.41 -22.75 -14.43
CA SER A 113 0.97 -22.26 -14.49
C SER A 113 1.05 -20.96 -15.30
N PRO A 114 1.67 -19.90 -14.79
CA PRO A 114 1.79 -18.65 -15.54
C PRO A 114 2.65 -18.82 -16.80
N TYR A 115 2.36 -17.99 -17.80
CA TYR A 115 3.19 -17.88 -19.00
C TYR A 115 4.46 -17.07 -18.72
N ASN A 116 5.57 -17.44 -19.36
CA ASN A 116 6.78 -16.63 -19.35
C ASN A 116 6.65 -15.51 -20.39
N LEU A 117 6.51 -14.27 -19.91
CA LEU A 117 6.48 -13.06 -20.71
C LEU A 117 7.92 -12.59 -20.95
N SER A 118 8.26 -12.29 -22.19
CA SER A 118 9.54 -11.71 -22.58
C SER A 118 9.32 -10.50 -23.49
N CYS A 119 9.95 -9.40 -23.13
CA CYS A 119 9.89 -8.15 -23.87
C CYS A 119 11.29 -7.75 -24.31
N GLN A 120 11.40 -7.30 -25.56
CA GLN A 120 12.64 -6.77 -26.12
C GLN A 120 12.40 -5.37 -26.63
N ALA A 121 13.24 -4.42 -26.23
CA ALA A 121 13.22 -3.05 -26.73
C ALA A 121 14.47 -2.79 -27.58
N THR A 122 14.27 -2.29 -28.79
CA THR A 122 15.35 -1.80 -29.65
C THR A 122 15.33 -0.28 -29.69
N TYR A 123 16.44 0.33 -29.29
CA TYR A 123 16.69 1.76 -29.38
C TYR A 123 17.66 2.02 -30.52
N SER A 124 17.22 2.71 -31.58
CA SER A 124 18.07 3.05 -32.73
C SER A 124 18.63 4.48 -32.66
N GLY A 125 18.35 5.20 -31.57
CA GLY A 125 18.62 6.62 -31.40
C GLY A 125 17.79 7.53 -32.32
N GLY A 126 17.86 8.84 -32.06
CA GLY A 126 17.25 9.86 -32.92
C GLY A 126 17.89 9.91 -34.31
N SER A 127 17.27 10.59 -35.26
CA SER A 127 17.70 10.68 -36.68
C SER A 127 19.15 11.16 -36.91
N SER A 128 19.84 11.61 -35.86
CA SER A 128 21.20 12.14 -35.85
C SER A 128 22.24 11.25 -35.13
N SER A 129 21.88 10.08 -34.59
CA SER A 129 22.85 9.19 -33.92
C SER A 129 23.46 8.17 -34.89
N SER A 130 24.78 8.20 -35.04
CA SER A 130 25.57 7.24 -35.83
C SER A 130 25.88 5.93 -35.10
N GLY A 131 25.17 5.63 -34.01
CA GLY A 131 25.42 4.46 -33.17
C GLY A 131 24.69 3.21 -33.67
N SER A 132 25.24 2.03 -33.39
CA SER A 132 24.53 0.76 -33.58
C SER A 132 23.28 0.72 -32.69
N PRO A 133 22.16 0.11 -33.14
CA PRO A 133 21.00 -0.08 -32.29
C PRO A 133 21.36 -0.81 -30.99
N GLN A 134 20.86 -0.30 -29.87
CA GLN A 134 20.97 -0.93 -28.55
C GLN A 134 19.71 -1.75 -28.27
N VAL A 135 19.88 -2.94 -27.68
CA VAL A 135 18.78 -3.86 -27.37
C VAL A 135 18.74 -4.09 -25.88
N PHE A 136 17.55 -3.94 -25.30
CA PHE A 136 17.26 -4.15 -23.89
C PHE A 136 16.22 -5.26 -23.75
N SER A 137 16.29 -6.05 -22.68
CA SER A 137 15.36 -7.16 -22.45
C SER A 137 14.80 -7.13 -21.04
N ALA A 138 13.53 -7.50 -20.90
CA ALA A 138 12.87 -7.69 -19.62
C ALA A 138 11.97 -8.93 -19.68
N SER A 139 11.74 -9.56 -18.54
CA SER A 139 10.86 -10.72 -18.44
C SER A 139 10.00 -10.63 -17.18
N SER A 140 8.78 -11.14 -17.27
CA SER A 140 7.86 -11.29 -16.14
C SER A 140 6.99 -12.53 -16.33
N SER A 141 6.03 -12.73 -15.42
CA SER A 141 4.97 -13.72 -15.59
C SER A 141 3.68 -13.08 -16.14
N LEU A 142 2.95 -13.83 -16.95
CA LEU A 142 1.56 -13.53 -17.34
C LEU A 142 0.67 -14.64 -16.78
N SER A 143 -0.08 -14.32 -15.71
CA SER A 143 -1.07 -15.24 -15.15
C SER A 143 -2.38 -15.10 -15.92
N PHE A 144 -2.76 -16.15 -16.63
CA PHE A 144 -4.01 -16.26 -17.37
C PHE A 144 -4.71 -17.56 -16.97
N LEU A 145 -5.59 -17.45 -15.98
CA LEU A 145 -6.16 -18.60 -15.28
C LEU A 145 -7.53 -18.99 -15.88
N PRO A 146 -7.95 -20.27 -15.74
CA PRO A 146 -9.34 -20.64 -15.93
C PRO A 146 -10.27 -19.81 -15.03
N ASN A 147 -11.54 -19.67 -15.39
CA ASN A 147 -12.50 -19.12 -14.42
C ASN A 147 -12.64 -20.11 -13.25
N PRO A 148 -12.62 -19.65 -11.99
CA PRO A 148 -12.81 -20.56 -10.87
C PRO A 148 -14.22 -21.15 -10.89
N THR A 149 -14.35 -22.41 -10.47
CA THR A 149 -15.65 -23.08 -10.38
C THR A 149 -16.43 -22.68 -9.13
N ASN A 150 -15.74 -22.22 -8.10
CA ASN A 150 -16.26 -21.68 -6.84
C ASN A 150 -15.31 -20.60 -6.29
N GLY A 151 -15.79 -19.76 -5.39
CA GLY A 151 -14.99 -18.70 -4.77
C GLY A 151 -14.88 -17.40 -5.56
N GLY A 152 -14.17 -16.46 -4.94
CA GLY A 152 -13.87 -15.15 -5.50
C GLY A 152 -12.59 -15.16 -6.32
N VAL A 153 -12.31 -14.02 -6.94
CA VAL A 153 -10.98 -13.70 -7.47
C VAL A 153 -10.73 -12.25 -7.11
N THR A 154 -9.53 -11.96 -6.65
CA THR A 154 -9.04 -10.59 -6.49
C THR A 154 -7.93 -10.37 -7.49
N LYS A 155 -8.17 -9.49 -8.45
CA LYS A 155 -7.16 -9.06 -9.42
C LYS A 155 -6.40 -7.86 -8.83
N MET A 156 -5.16 -7.68 -9.25
CA MET A 156 -4.41 -6.44 -9.10
C MET A 156 -4.37 -5.71 -10.44
N ASP A 157 -4.69 -4.42 -10.45
CA ASP A 157 -4.38 -3.53 -11.57
C ASP A 157 -2.96 -3.00 -11.39
N LEU A 158 -2.02 -3.51 -12.18
CA LEU A 158 -0.60 -3.17 -12.02
C LEU A 158 -0.28 -1.75 -12.53
N ARG A 159 -1.24 -1.04 -13.12
CA ARG A 159 -1.08 0.38 -13.45
C ARG A 159 -0.98 1.24 -12.20
N THR A 160 -1.74 0.88 -11.17
CA THR A 160 -1.91 1.69 -9.95
C THR A 160 -1.58 0.92 -8.68
N GLY A 161 -1.61 -0.42 -8.70
CA GLY A 161 -1.52 -1.29 -7.52
C GLY A 161 -2.89 -1.59 -6.87
N ALA A 162 -3.98 -1.07 -7.43
CA ALA A 162 -5.32 -1.26 -6.88
C ALA A 162 -5.78 -2.73 -6.93
N LEU A 163 -6.54 -3.15 -5.92
CA LEU A 163 -7.26 -4.42 -5.96
C LEU A 163 -8.58 -4.26 -6.70
N LEU A 164 -8.91 -5.21 -7.56
CA LEU A 164 -10.18 -5.33 -8.26
C LEU A 164 -10.87 -6.62 -7.82
N ALA A 165 -12.09 -6.52 -7.31
CA ALA A 165 -12.89 -7.69 -6.93
C ALA A 165 -14.34 -7.52 -7.40
N LYS A 166 -15.03 -8.64 -7.62
CA LYS A 166 -16.50 -8.62 -7.69
C LYS A 166 -17.03 -8.28 -6.29
N PRO A 167 -18.24 -7.68 -6.16
CA PRO A 167 -18.88 -7.49 -4.86
C PRO A 167 -18.80 -8.74 -3.98
N ALA A 168 -18.71 -8.59 -2.65
CA ALA A 168 -18.40 -9.69 -1.72
C ALA A 168 -19.31 -10.92 -1.86
N ASN A 169 -20.55 -10.75 -2.34
CA ASN A 169 -21.48 -11.84 -2.66
C ASN A 169 -21.13 -12.64 -3.94
N GLY A 170 -20.05 -12.28 -4.64
CA GLY A 170 -19.58 -12.89 -5.88
C GLY A 170 -20.32 -12.45 -7.15
N GLN A 171 -21.26 -11.50 -7.05
CA GLN A 171 -22.14 -11.12 -8.16
C GLN A 171 -21.84 -9.71 -8.66
N GLY A 172 -21.68 -9.56 -9.98
CA GLY A 172 -21.44 -8.27 -10.63
C GLY A 172 -20.10 -8.20 -11.36
N SER A 173 -19.71 -6.98 -11.73
CA SER A 173 -18.42 -6.69 -12.37
C SER A 173 -17.31 -6.51 -11.34
N TYR A 174 -16.05 -6.73 -11.76
CA TYR A 174 -14.90 -6.27 -11.00
C TYR A 174 -14.95 -4.76 -10.81
N GLN A 175 -14.75 -4.32 -9.57
CA GLN A 175 -14.63 -2.92 -9.20
C GLN A 175 -13.41 -2.74 -8.29
N PRO A 176 -12.76 -1.56 -8.31
CA PRO A 176 -11.69 -1.28 -7.38
C PRO A 176 -12.17 -1.32 -5.93
N VAL A 177 -11.37 -1.91 -5.05
CA VAL A 177 -11.62 -1.99 -3.60
C VAL A 177 -10.50 -1.26 -2.88
N PHE A 178 -10.83 -0.22 -2.12
CA PHE A 178 -9.91 0.32 -1.12
C PHE A 178 -10.16 -0.44 0.19
N PRO A 179 -9.21 -1.28 0.66
CA PRO A 179 -9.35 -2.00 1.91
C PRO A 179 -9.23 -1.01 3.07
N ILE A 180 -10.32 -0.83 3.81
CA ILE A 180 -10.36 -0.09 5.07
C ILE A 180 -11.10 -0.92 6.10
N GLY A 181 -10.44 -1.19 7.22
CA GLY A 181 -10.95 -2.11 8.21
C GLY A 181 -10.03 -2.24 9.42
N PHE A 182 -10.28 -3.28 10.22
CA PHE A 182 -9.50 -3.56 11.42
C PHE A 182 -9.06 -5.01 11.48
N TYR A 183 -7.94 -5.21 12.15
CA TYR A 183 -7.62 -6.46 12.82
C TYR A 183 -8.66 -6.71 13.92
N THR A 184 -9.25 -7.91 13.96
CA THR A 184 -10.34 -8.21 14.90
C THR A 184 -10.25 -9.66 15.34
N GLU A 185 -10.29 -9.91 16.64
CA GLU A 185 -10.36 -11.26 17.21
C GLU A 185 -11.54 -12.05 16.62
N PHE A 186 -11.31 -13.26 16.11
CA PHE A 186 -12.37 -14.04 15.46
C PHE A 186 -13.47 -14.42 16.47
N GLN A 187 -13.10 -14.72 17.72
CA GLN A 187 -14.07 -15.04 18.76
C GLN A 187 -14.95 -13.84 19.14
N TYR A 188 -14.44 -12.62 19.01
CA TYR A 188 -15.22 -11.39 19.21
C TYR A 188 -16.34 -11.28 18.17
N LEU A 189 -16.02 -11.56 16.89
CA LEU A 189 -17.01 -11.60 15.80
C LEU A 189 -18.02 -12.73 15.99
N ALA A 190 -17.55 -13.94 16.31
CA ALA A 190 -18.39 -15.12 16.49
C ALA A 190 -19.34 -14.97 17.70
N GLY A 191 -18.91 -14.27 18.75
CA GLY A 191 -19.72 -13.99 19.93
C GLY A 191 -20.86 -13.01 19.69
N ASN A 192 -20.77 -12.14 18.67
CA ASN A 192 -21.81 -11.18 18.32
C ASN A 192 -21.77 -10.79 16.84
N LEU A 193 -22.54 -11.50 16.00
CA LEU A 193 -22.63 -11.24 14.56
C LEU A 193 -23.16 -9.84 14.21
N SER A 194 -23.85 -9.14 15.13
CA SER A 194 -24.35 -7.78 14.87
C SER A 194 -23.20 -6.77 14.70
N LEU A 195 -22.00 -7.09 15.21
CA LEU A 195 -20.80 -6.27 14.99
C LEU A 195 -20.44 -6.20 13.49
N ILE A 196 -20.69 -7.27 12.75
CA ILE A 196 -20.44 -7.33 11.30
C ILE A 196 -21.40 -6.39 10.57
N ASP A 197 -22.65 -6.33 11.02
CA ASP A 197 -23.64 -5.40 10.46
C ASP A 197 -23.24 -3.95 10.75
N GLU A 198 -22.79 -3.68 11.98
CA GLU A 198 -22.31 -2.37 12.38
C GLU A 198 -21.14 -1.91 11.49
N LEU A 199 -20.11 -2.76 11.34
CA LEU A 199 -18.94 -2.48 10.49
C LEU A 199 -19.34 -2.14 9.05
N ALA A 200 -20.28 -2.88 8.47
CA ALA A 200 -20.78 -2.61 7.13
C ALA A 200 -21.53 -1.27 7.04
N THR A 201 -22.40 -0.96 8.01
CA THR A 201 -23.10 0.34 8.05
C THR A 201 -22.15 1.52 8.26
N GLN A 202 -21.01 1.27 8.91
CA GLN A 202 -19.95 2.25 9.12
C GLN A 202 -19.09 2.50 7.87
N GLY A 203 -19.33 1.78 6.78
CA GLY A 203 -18.67 1.99 5.49
C GLY A 203 -17.35 1.22 5.33
N PHE A 204 -16.97 0.36 6.28
CA PHE A 204 -15.79 -0.48 6.13
C PHE A 204 -15.96 -1.46 4.98
N THR A 205 -14.85 -1.80 4.32
CA THR A 205 -14.86 -2.70 3.15
C THR A 205 -14.35 -4.09 3.50
N ILE A 206 -13.54 -4.21 4.55
CA ILE A 206 -12.86 -5.44 4.92
C ILE A 206 -12.79 -5.62 6.43
N VAL A 207 -12.77 -6.88 6.88
CA VAL A 207 -12.35 -7.26 8.24
C VAL A 207 -11.11 -8.14 8.13
N HIS A 208 -10.18 -8.03 9.07
CA HIS A 208 -9.03 -8.93 9.20
C HIS A 208 -9.19 -9.78 10.47
N PRO A 209 -9.87 -10.94 10.38
CA PRO A 209 -10.11 -11.80 11.54
C PRO A 209 -8.80 -12.47 11.99
N ILE A 210 -8.48 -12.38 13.27
CA ILE A 210 -7.34 -13.05 13.90
C ILE A 210 -7.83 -14.36 14.53
N PHE A 211 -7.14 -15.47 14.25
CA PHE A 211 -7.52 -16.78 14.77
C PHE A 211 -6.61 -17.18 15.94
N GLU A 212 -7.08 -16.99 17.17
CA GLU A 212 -6.37 -17.38 18.39
C GLU A 212 -6.40 -18.90 18.61
N SER A 213 -7.37 -19.57 17.98
CA SER A 213 -7.51 -21.02 17.95
C SER A 213 -8.22 -21.44 16.66
N THR A 214 -8.11 -22.71 16.27
CA THR A 214 -8.82 -23.24 15.10
C THR A 214 -10.34 -23.11 15.29
N PRO A 215 -11.04 -22.28 14.50
CA PRO A 215 -12.47 -22.08 14.68
C PRO A 215 -13.28 -23.30 14.22
N SER A 216 -14.48 -23.47 14.78
CA SER A 216 -15.40 -24.48 14.28
C SER A 216 -15.92 -24.10 12.88
N GLN A 217 -16.19 -25.09 12.02
CA GLN A 217 -16.76 -24.83 10.70
C GLN A 217 -18.11 -24.09 10.77
N ALA A 218 -18.90 -24.33 11.81
CA ALA A 218 -20.18 -23.64 12.01
C ALA A 218 -19.96 -22.14 12.24
N SER A 219 -19.05 -21.77 13.15
CA SER A 219 -18.71 -20.38 13.44
C SER A 219 -18.11 -19.66 12.22
N VAL A 220 -17.24 -20.34 11.46
CA VAL A 220 -16.72 -19.82 10.18
C VAL A 220 -17.87 -19.50 9.23
N ASN A 221 -18.81 -20.43 9.05
CA ASN A 221 -19.92 -20.23 8.13
C ASN A 221 -20.83 -19.07 8.56
N GLU A 222 -21.06 -18.92 9.86
CA GLU A 222 -21.86 -17.83 10.42
C GLU A 222 -21.18 -16.47 10.23
N VAL A 223 -19.90 -16.34 10.61
CA VAL A 223 -19.15 -15.08 10.52
C VAL A 223 -18.92 -14.69 9.05
N PHE A 224 -18.33 -15.57 8.24
CA PHE A 224 -18.00 -15.25 6.85
C PHE A 224 -19.25 -15.14 5.98
N GLY A 225 -20.28 -15.94 6.27
CA GLY A 225 -21.59 -15.80 5.63
C GLY A 225 -22.26 -14.46 5.96
N ARG A 226 -22.18 -13.99 7.21
CA ARG A 226 -22.72 -12.68 7.59
C ARG A 226 -21.94 -11.53 6.96
N MET A 227 -20.61 -11.64 6.87
CA MET A 227 -19.78 -10.67 6.15
C MET A 227 -20.16 -10.59 4.68
N GLN A 228 -20.28 -11.74 4.02
CA GLN A 228 -20.69 -11.86 2.62
C GLN A 228 -22.07 -11.20 2.37
N GLN A 229 -23.05 -11.45 3.25
CA GLN A 229 -24.39 -10.85 3.17
C GLN A 229 -24.38 -9.33 3.25
N ASN A 230 -23.43 -8.76 4.01
CA ASN A 230 -23.30 -7.33 4.24
C ASN A 230 -22.31 -6.63 3.29
N GLY A 231 -21.75 -7.34 2.30
CA GLY A 231 -20.82 -6.74 1.34
C GLY A 231 -19.39 -6.57 1.87
N LEU A 232 -19.04 -7.22 2.99
CA LEU A 232 -17.71 -7.15 3.59
C LEU A 232 -16.80 -8.26 3.08
N TYR A 233 -15.60 -7.86 2.69
CA TYR A 233 -14.50 -8.77 2.40
C TYR A 233 -13.77 -9.21 3.68
N PHE A 234 -12.96 -10.27 3.59
CA PHE A 234 -11.98 -10.61 4.62
C PHE A 234 -10.55 -10.73 4.08
N MET A 235 -9.60 -10.36 4.93
CA MET A 235 -8.19 -10.73 4.85
C MET A 235 -7.99 -11.96 5.74
N TYR A 236 -7.58 -13.10 5.16
CA TYR A 236 -7.45 -14.33 5.93
C TYR A 236 -6.06 -14.45 6.57
N ASP A 237 -6.03 -14.47 7.90
CA ASP A 237 -4.83 -14.45 8.73
C ASP A 237 -4.24 -15.84 8.96
N MET A 238 -2.96 -16.03 8.60
CA MET A 238 -2.17 -17.25 8.85
C MET A 238 -0.97 -17.00 9.78
N ARG A 239 -0.94 -15.91 10.56
CA ARG A 239 0.26 -15.43 11.28
C ARG A 239 0.97 -16.47 12.13
N TYR A 240 0.24 -17.42 12.72
CA TYR A 240 0.80 -18.46 13.57
C TYR A 240 1.23 -19.73 12.82
N ASP A 241 0.80 -19.88 11.56
CA ASP A 241 0.88 -21.14 10.81
C ASP A 241 1.64 -21.02 9.49
N TYR A 242 1.92 -19.80 9.01
CA TYR A 242 2.40 -19.58 7.64
C TYR A 242 3.74 -20.27 7.32
N GLN A 243 4.57 -20.53 8.34
CA GLN A 243 5.85 -21.26 8.19
C GLN A 243 5.66 -22.78 8.05
N ASN A 244 4.48 -23.33 8.32
CA ASN A 244 4.18 -24.75 8.23
C ASN A 244 3.37 -25.08 6.95
N ALA A 245 4.03 -25.71 5.98
CA ALA A 245 3.42 -26.04 4.69
C ALA A 245 2.14 -26.90 4.80
N ALA A 246 2.03 -27.78 5.78
CA ALA A 246 0.83 -28.60 5.97
C ALA A 246 -0.36 -27.75 6.48
N ASN A 247 -0.10 -26.83 7.42
CA ASN A 247 -1.13 -25.92 7.93
C ASN A 247 -1.56 -24.92 6.86
N VAL A 248 -0.63 -24.32 6.11
CA VAL A 248 -0.94 -23.46 4.96
C VAL A 248 -1.79 -24.21 3.93
N THR A 249 -1.41 -25.45 3.58
CA THR A 249 -2.16 -26.28 2.63
C THR A 249 -3.59 -26.54 3.12
N ALA A 250 -3.77 -26.87 4.40
CA ALA A 250 -5.09 -27.12 4.97
C ALA A 250 -5.95 -25.85 4.96
N GLN A 251 -5.39 -24.71 5.38
CA GLN A 251 -6.11 -23.44 5.45
C GLN A 251 -6.48 -22.91 4.07
N VAL A 252 -5.53 -22.84 3.12
CA VAL A 252 -5.82 -22.38 1.75
C VAL A 252 -6.95 -23.19 1.12
N ASN A 253 -6.91 -24.52 1.22
CA ASN A 253 -7.95 -25.37 0.65
C ASN A 253 -9.31 -25.25 1.36
N SER A 254 -9.33 -24.81 2.61
CA SER A 254 -10.56 -24.59 3.38
C SER A 254 -11.22 -23.26 3.05
N PHE A 255 -10.44 -22.24 2.68
CA PHE A 255 -10.94 -20.86 2.59
C PHE A 255 -10.89 -20.21 1.20
N LYS A 256 -10.14 -20.74 0.22
CA LYS A 256 -10.03 -20.14 -1.13
C LYS A 256 -11.36 -20.08 -1.92
N SER A 257 -12.36 -20.87 -1.53
CA SER A 257 -13.65 -20.96 -2.20
C SER A 257 -14.71 -19.98 -1.69
N TRP A 258 -14.36 -19.07 -0.77
CA TRP A 258 -15.23 -17.98 -0.34
C TRP A 258 -15.23 -16.84 -1.36
N SER A 259 -16.40 -16.28 -1.67
CA SER A 259 -16.49 -15.17 -2.64
C SER A 259 -16.02 -13.83 -2.09
N ASN A 260 -15.95 -13.70 -0.77
CA ASN A 260 -15.54 -12.50 -0.06
C ASN A 260 -14.13 -12.58 0.53
N LEU A 261 -13.34 -13.60 0.19
CA LEU A 261 -11.89 -13.57 0.40
C LEU A 261 -11.30 -12.50 -0.51
N LEU A 262 -10.64 -11.48 0.04
CA LEU A 262 -9.96 -10.47 -0.76
C LEU A 262 -8.47 -10.77 -0.91
N VAL A 263 -7.81 -11.16 0.18
CA VAL A 263 -6.35 -11.27 0.26
C VAL A 263 -5.95 -12.26 1.37
N TRP A 264 -4.88 -13.01 1.15
CA TRP A 264 -4.25 -13.85 2.18
C TRP A 264 -3.27 -13.02 3.01
N TYR A 265 -3.16 -13.26 4.31
CA TYR A 265 -2.17 -12.64 5.19
C TYR A 265 -1.28 -13.71 5.81
N THR A 266 0.03 -13.58 5.59
CA THR A 266 1.03 -14.57 6.03
C THR A 266 1.71 -14.17 7.32
N GLY A 267 2.75 -13.34 7.24
CA GLY A 267 3.57 -12.95 8.38
C GLY A 267 3.08 -11.69 9.08
N ASP A 268 2.95 -11.79 10.40
CA ASP A 268 2.79 -10.66 11.32
C ASP A 268 4.17 -10.25 11.85
N GLU A 269 4.76 -9.21 11.24
CA GLU A 269 6.09 -8.70 11.59
C GLU A 269 7.22 -9.76 11.55
N PRO A 270 7.37 -10.54 10.45
CA PRO A 270 8.39 -11.59 10.38
C PRO A 270 9.82 -11.04 10.45
N ASP A 271 10.00 -9.76 10.12
CA ASP A 271 11.24 -9.00 10.28
C ASP A 271 11.54 -8.67 11.74
N GLY A 272 10.51 -8.31 12.52
CA GLY A 272 10.61 -8.04 13.95
C GLY A 272 10.80 -9.30 14.81
N SER A 273 10.26 -10.45 14.40
CA SER A 273 10.54 -11.76 15.03
C SER A 273 11.84 -12.40 14.54
N SER A 274 12.39 -11.89 13.43
CA SER A 274 13.47 -12.49 12.63
C SER A 274 13.19 -13.95 12.26
N ASP A 275 12.00 -14.18 11.70
CA ASP A 275 11.66 -15.44 11.06
C ASP A 275 12.67 -15.76 9.93
N PRO A 276 12.80 -17.02 9.49
CA PRO A 276 13.70 -17.39 8.39
C PRO A 276 13.49 -16.51 7.15
N LEU A 277 14.57 -16.05 6.54
CA LEU A 277 14.54 -15.08 5.42
C LEU A 277 13.77 -15.58 4.18
N ASP A 278 13.57 -16.88 4.06
CA ASP A 278 12.82 -17.55 2.98
C ASP A 278 11.40 -17.98 3.39
N ALA A 279 11.00 -17.76 4.64
CA ALA A 279 9.71 -18.20 5.17
C ALA A 279 8.54 -17.56 4.42
N THR A 280 8.60 -16.24 4.20
CA THR A 280 7.53 -15.50 3.51
C THR A 280 7.41 -15.93 2.05
N SER A 281 8.53 -16.07 1.33
CA SER A 281 8.53 -16.54 -0.06
C SER A 281 8.04 -17.97 -0.21
N THR A 282 8.40 -18.86 0.74
CA THR A 282 7.96 -20.26 0.73
C THR A 282 6.44 -20.36 0.91
N ALA A 283 5.88 -19.59 1.84
CA ALA A 283 4.43 -19.53 2.04
C ALA A 283 3.70 -18.94 0.83
N TYR A 284 4.22 -17.83 0.29
CA TYR A 284 3.70 -17.18 -0.91
C TYR A 284 3.62 -18.15 -2.11
N ASP A 285 4.70 -18.84 -2.42
CA ASP A 285 4.76 -19.79 -3.54
C ASP A 285 3.78 -20.95 -3.34
N LEU A 286 3.66 -21.46 -2.11
CA LEU A 286 2.69 -22.52 -1.78
C LEU A 286 1.25 -22.03 -1.97
N ILE A 287 0.91 -20.83 -1.49
CA ILE A 287 -0.43 -20.25 -1.66
C ILE A 287 -0.76 -20.07 -3.16
N TYR A 288 0.17 -19.52 -3.96
CA TYR A 288 -0.05 -19.35 -5.40
C TYR A 288 -0.21 -20.68 -6.14
N ASN A 289 0.49 -21.73 -5.72
CA ASN A 289 0.32 -23.08 -6.29
C ASN A 289 -1.04 -23.71 -5.95
N LEU A 290 -1.63 -23.34 -4.80
CA LEU A 290 -2.90 -23.90 -4.32
C LEU A 290 -4.13 -23.10 -4.75
N ASP A 291 -4.02 -21.78 -4.84
CA ASP A 291 -5.10 -20.85 -5.11
C ASP A 291 -4.85 -20.09 -6.43
N GLY A 292 -3.84 -19.21 -6.45
CA GLY A 292 -3.46 -18.43 -7.63
C GLY A 292 -4.43 -17.28 -8.01
N TYR A 293 -5.62 -17.22 -7.39
CA TYR A 293 -6.67 -16.23 -7.67
C TYR A 293 -6.67 -15.02 -6.74
N HIS A 294 -5.97 -15.07 -5.61
CA HIS A 294 -5.95 -13.99 -4.62
C HIS A 294 -4.51 -13.55 -4.33
N PRO A 295 -4.28 -12.24 -4.09
CA PRO A 295 -2.99 -11.73 -3.68
C PRO A 295 -2.64 -12.19 -2.26
N VAL A 296 -1.35 -12.12 -1.95
CA VAL A 296 -0.80 -12.44 -0.63
C VAL A 296 -0.24 -11.17 0.01
N SER A 297 -0.43 -11.01 1.31
CA SER A 297 0.01 -9.88 2.10
C SER A 297 0.81 -10.32 3.33
N LEU A 298 1.55 -9.38 3.88
CA LEU A 298 2.21 -9.45 5.19
C LEU A 298 2.39 -8.03 5.72
N VAL A 299 2.70 -7.90 7.00
CA VAL A 299 3.11 -6.63 7.59
C VAL A 299 4.58 -6.68 8.00
N LEU A 300 5.31 -5.58 7.78
CA LEU A 300 6.67 -5.38 8.26
C LEU A 300 6.69 -4.31 9.35
N ASN A 301 7.31 -4.64 10.48
CA ASN A 301 7.51 -3.72 11.60
C ASN A 301 8.74 -2.84 11.39
N CYS A 302 9.81 -3.45 10.90
CA CYS A 302 11.09 -2.78 10.79
C CYS A 302 11.13 -1.82 9.61
N GLN A 303 11.75 -0.66 9.81
CA GLN A 303 12.02 0.25 8.72
C GLN A 303 13.06 -0.33 7.79
N ASP A 304 14.13 -0.98 8.27
CA ASP A 304 15.28 -1.34 7.42
C ASP A 304 15.95 -2.65 7.82
N TYR A 305 15.19 -3.74 7.84
CA TYR A 305 15.72 -5.06 8.19
C TYR A 305 15.27 -6.14 7.19
N HIS A 306 16.21 -6.61 6.37
CA HIS A 306 16.02 -7.66 5.36
C HIS A 306 14.78 -7.44 4.47
N PHE A 307 14.47 -6.17 4.16
CA PHE A 307 13.27 -5.77 3.42
C PHE A 307 13.06 -6.62 2.17
N THR A 308 14.09 -6.76 1.31
CA THR A 308 14.00 -7.54 0.07
C THR A 308 13.71 -9.02 0.31
N SER A 309 14.20 -9.61 1.39
CA SER A 309 13.91 -11.03 1.70
C SER A 309 12.47 -11.20 2.14
N TYR A 310 12.02 -10.44 3.14
CA TYR A 310 10.68 -10.60 3.68
C TYR A 310 9.60 -10.16 2.69
N ALA A 311 9.75 -8.98 2.06
CA ALA A 311 8.79 -8.46 1.09
C ALA A 311 8.69 -9.29 -0.21
N ALA A 312 9.65 -10.20 -0.47
CA ALA A 312 9.56 -11.10 -1.63
C ALA A 312 8.27 -11.94 -1.59
N GLY A 313 7.85 -12.37 -0.39
CA GLY A 313 6.68 -13.22 -0.15
C GLY A 313 5.33 -12.50 -0.05
N ALA A 314 5.16 -11.33 -0.67
CA ALA A 314 3.88 -10.63 -0.68
C ALA A 314 3.63 -9.81 -1.95
N ASP A 315 2.39 -9.75 -2.39
CA ASP A 315 1.89 -8.76 -3.35
C ASP A 315 1.57 -7.43 -2.65
N ILE A 316 1.16 -7.48 -1.38
CA ILE A 316 0.84 -6.31 -0.56
C ILE A 316 1.77 -6.30 0.66
N VAL A 317 2.64 -5.30 0.74
CA VAL A 317 3.54 -5.11 1.88
C VAL A 317 2.95 -4.03 2.75
N MET A 318 2.49 -4.39 3.94
CA MET A 318 1.93 -3.43 4.88
C MET A 318 3.04 -2.89 5.77
N GLU A 319 2.98 -1.60 6.08
CA GLU A 319 3.85 -0.99 7.07
C GLU A 319 3.13 -0.78 8.40
N ASP A 320 3.80 -1.16 9.48
CA ASP A 320 3.35 -0.94 10.85
C ASP A 320 4.22 0.11 11.54
N VAL A 321 3.68 1.32 11.69
CA VAL A 321 4.36 2.47 12.31
C VAL A 321 3.46 3.08 13.38
N TYR A 322 3.76 2.79 14.64
CA TYR A 322 3.00 3.24 15.81
C TYR A 322 3.71 4.35 16.59
N ILE A 323 3.66 5.56 16.04
CA ILE A 323 4.31 6.76 16.60
C ILE A 323 3.57 7.40 17.78
N ILE A 324 2.28 7.10 17.96
CA ILE A 324 1.41 7.85 18.88
C ILE A 324 1.56 7.28 20.29
N GLY A 325 2.02 8.07 21.25
CA GLY A 325 2.28 7.58 22.61
C GLY A 325 3.58 6.80 22.75
N ALA A 326 4.38 6.63 21.70
CA ALA A 326 5.58 5.79 21.74
C ALA A 326 6.74 6.46 22.47
N ASN A 327 7.48 5.68 23.26
CA ASN A 327 8.79 6.08 23.76
C ASN A 327 9.88 5.51 22.86
N VAL A 328 10.39 6.31 21.93
CA VAL A 328 11.33 5.87 20.89
C VAL A 328 12.74 5.52 21.40
N ASN A 329 13.02 5.73 22.68
CA ASN A 329 14.30 5.38 23.30
C ASN A 329 14.24 4.12 24.17
N THR A 330 13.06 3.71 24.63
CA THR A 330 12.92 2.57 25.55
C THR A 330 11.57 1.90 25.38
N SER A 331 11.58 0.60 25.13
CA SER A 331 10.38 -0.22 25.11
C SER A 331 9.83 -0.35 26.52
N LEU A 332 8.66 0.22 26.79
CA LEU A 332 8.02 0.13 28.10
C LEU A 332 7.53 -1.28 28.40
N MET A 333 7.08 -2.01 27.36
CA MET A 333 6.60 -3.39 27.50
C MET A 333 7.72 -4.36 27.86
N PHE A 334 8.89 -4.22 27.23
CA PHE A 334 10.01 -5.15 27.44
C PHE A 334 11.09 -4.63 28.36
N ASN A 335 11.03 -3.36 28.75
CA ASN A 335 12.04 -2.69 29.55
C ASN A 335 13.45 -2.81 28.91
N THR A 336 13.52 -2.62 27.60
CA THR A 336 14.74 -2.66 26.78
C THR A 336 15.01 -1.32 26.12
N PRO A 337 16.29 -0.92 25.92
CA PRO A 337 16.59 0.25 25.11
C PRO A 337 16.19 0.01 23.66
N CYS A 338 15.74 1.06 22.98
CA CYS A 338 15.55 1.05 21.54
C CYS A 338 16.72 1.78 20.87
N THR A 339 17.40 1.05 19.99
CA THR A 339 18.54 1.51 19.20
C THR A 339 18.32 1.08 17.76
N SER A 340 19.20 1.50 16.85
CA SER A 340 19.13 1.09 15.44
C SER A 340 19.32 -0.41 15.20
N THR A 341 19.63 -1.22 16.23
CA THR A 341 19.87 -2.65 16.10
C THR A 341 19.18 -3.50 17.18
N TYR A 342 18.41 -2.90 18.09
CA TYR A 342 17.82 -3.62 19.21
C TYR A 342 16.64 -2.88 19.82
N GLY A 343 15.66 -3.63 20.34
CA GLY A 343 14.48 -3.09 21.00
C GLY A 343 13.25 -3.15 20.10
N ASP A 344 12.08 -2.94 20.72
CA ASP A 344 10.78 -2.93 20.05
C ASP A 344 9.96 -1.79 20.66
N CYS A 345 9.95 -0.65 19.97
CA CYS A 345 9.33 0.60 20.43
C CYS A 345 8.08 0.98 19.63
N GLY A 346 7.58 0.08 18.79
CA GLY A 346 6.49 0.34 17.85
C GLY A 346 6.87 1.23 16.66
N CYS A 347 8.13 1.67 16.56
CA CYS A 347 8.66 2.31 15.37
C CYS A 347 10.20 2.37 15.38
N ASP A 348 10.79 2.15 14.20
CA ASP A 348 12.22 2.32 13.93
C ASP A 348 12.59 3.74 13.51
N ASN A 349 13.68 4.27 14.06
CA ASN A 349 14.24 5.60 13.78
C ASN A 349 13.25 6.77 13.93
N CYS A 350 12.10 6.52 14.56
CA CYS A 350 11.10 7.54 14.81
C CYS A 350 11.67 8.68 15.63
N SER A 351 11.32 9.90 15.23
CA SER A 351 11.77 11.10 15.94
C SER A 351 10.71 11.54 16.94
N PRO A 352 11.09 11.83 18.21
CA PRO A 352 10.15 12.54 19.08
C PRO A 352 9.94 13.95 18.51
N ILE A 353 8.77 14.54 18.77
CA ILE A 353 8.52 15.93 18.39
C ILE A 353 9.61 16.86 19.00
N PRO A 354 10.13 17.87 18.26
CA PRO A 354 11.12 18.80 18.77
C PRO A 354 10.72 19.46 20.09
N ALA A 355 11.68 19.52 21.04
CA ALA A 355 11.47 20.17 22.33
C ALA A 355 11.09 21.65 22.16
N GLY A 356 10.09 22.12 22.93
CA GLY A 356 9.61 23.51 22.88
C GLY A 356 8.40 23.79 21.98
N LEU A 357 7.87 22.78 21.28
CA LEU A 357 6.59 22.86 20.56
C LEU A 357 5.41 22.72 21.54
N ASN A 358 5.07 23.79 22.25
CA ASN A 358 4.03 23.78 23.30
C ASN A 358 2.64 23.37 22.80
N ASP A 359 2.39 23.47 21.49
CA ASP A 359 1.12 23.07 20.91
C ASP A 359 0.98 21.54 20.79
N ALA A 360 2.08 20.78 20.84
CA ALA A 360 2.12 19.36 20.52
C ALA A 360 1.57 18.40 21.60
N LEU A 361 1.13 18.89 22.77
CA LEU A 361 0.61 18.06 23.85
C LEU A 361 -0.90 17.80 23.73
N PRO A 362 -1.35 16.54 23.62
CA PRO A 362 -2.76 16.21 23.81
C PRO A 362 -3.12 16.18 25.31
N PRO A 363 -4.33 16.62 25.70
CA PRO A 363 -5.26 17.47 24.96
C PRO A 363 -4.80 18.95 25.02
N ALA A 364 -5.30 19.77 24.09
CA ALA A 364 -4.92 21.16 23.76
C ALA A 364 -4.90 22.23 24.90
N ASN A 365 -4.81 21.84 26.18
CA ASN A 365 -4.77 22.69 27.36
C ASN A 365 -3.62 22.36 28.33
N ALA A 366 -2.64 21.54 27.94
CA ALA A 366 -1.56 21.12 28.84
C ALA A 366 -0.39 22.13 28.89
N SER A 367 -0.62 23.28 29.55
CA SER A 367 0.42 24.13 30.18
C SER A 367 1.45 24.81 29.25
N SER A 368 1.96 25.97 29.66
CA SER A 368 3.06 26.72 29.02
C SER A 368 4.43 26.03 29.18
N THR A 369 4.45 24.71 29.21
CA THR A 369 5.64 23.89 29.45
C THR A 369 6.15 23.29 28.13
N PRO A 370 7.43 23.50 27.78
CA PRO A 370 8.07 22.85 26.65
C PRO A 370 7.83 21.33 26.66
N VAL A 371 7.49 20.76 25.51
CA VAL A 371 7.45 19.31 25.32
C VAL A 371 8.80 18.70 25.74
N PRO A 372 8.84 17.84 26.77
CA PRO A 372 10.06 17.10 27.12
C PRO A 372 10.44 16.15 25.98
N ALA A 373 11.74 15.89 25.79
CA ALA A 373 12.17 14.82 24.89
C ALA A 373 11.50 13.49 25.31
N ASN A 374 11.01 12.70 24.35
CA ASN A 374 10.29 11.44 24.58
C ASN A 374 8.98 11.59 25.38
N SER A 375 8.26 12.69 25.17
CA SER A 375 6.94 12.95 25.76
C SER A 375 5.82 11.98 25.35
N GLY A 376 6.09 11.01 24.46
CA GLY A 376 5.06 10.13 23.89
C GLY A 376 4.31 10.77 22.73
N ILE A 377 4.95 11.69 22.03
CA ILE A 377 4.41 12.29 20.83
C ILE A 377 5.47 12.09 19.74
N GLY A 378 5.21 11.12 18.87
CA GLY A 378 6.07 10.87 17.72
C GLY A 378 5.79 11.84 16.59
N SER A 379 6.77 11.99 15.71
CA SER A 379 6.64 12.74 14.47
C SER A 379 5.75 11.96 13.50
N PHE A 380 4.63 12.54 13.07
CA PHE A 380 3.79 11.89 12.06
C PHE A 380 4.53 11.64 10.74
N ASN A 381 5.62 12.38 10.47
CA ASN A 381 6.44 12.19 9.26
C ASN A 381 7.04 10.79 9.15
N ASP A 382 7.19 10.08 10.26
CA ASP A 382 7.75 8.72 10.26
C ASP A 382 6.83 7.75 9.48
N VAL A 383 5.50 8.00 9.44
CA VAL A 383 4.54 7.25 8.62
C VAL A 383 4.79 7.50 7.13
N SER A 384 4.88 8.77 6.72
CA SER A 384 5.15 9.14 5.33
C SER A 384 6.52 8.63 4.86
N ASP A 385 7.53 8.72 5.72
CA ASP A 385 8.89 8.26 5.42
C ASP A 385 8.93 6.74 5.26
N ARG A 386 8.19 6.00 6.10
CA ARG A 386 8.08 4.54 5.97
C ARG A 386 7.45 4.13 4.65
N VAL A 387 6.27 4.65 4.31
CA VAL A 387 5.57 4.34 3.06
C VAL A 387 6.46 4.68 1.85
N THR A 388 7.06 5.87 1.86
CA THR A 388 7.95 6.32 0.76
C THR A 388 9.17 5.41 0.65
N SER A 389 9.81 5.05 1.76
CA SER A 389 10.98 4.16 1.75
C SER A 389 10.66 2.77 1.20
N PHE A 390 9.48 2.21 1.48
CA PHE A 390 9.06 0.92 0.93
C PHE A 390 8.86 1.00 -0.58
N LEU A 391 8.21 2.08 -1.08
CA LEU A 391 8.03 2.31 -2.51
C LEU A 391 9.36 2.50 -3.24
N ASP A 392 10.29 3.30 -2.68
CA ASP A 392 11.61 3.53 -3.26
C ASP A 392 12.43 2.23 -3.35
N ARG A 393 12.36 1.39 -2.32
CA ARG A 393 13.02 0.09 -2.31
C ARG A 393 12.40 -0.86 -3.32
N MET A 394 11.07 -0.91 -3.41
CA MET A 394 10.37 -1.67 -4.45
C MET A 394 10.84 -1.23 -5.83
N GLN A 395 10.95 0.07 -6.10
CA GLN A 395 11.48 0.57 -7.37
C GLN A 395 12.93 0.12 -7.61
N ALA A 396 13.77 0.20 -6.59
CA ALA A 396 15.17 -0.20 -6.67
C ALA A 396 15.35 -1.69 -7.02
N VAL A 397 14.45 -2.56 -6.57
CA VAL A 397 14.45 -4.01 -6.88
C VAL A 397 13.45 -4.43 -7.97
N GLY A 398 12.82 -3.47 -8.67
CA GLY A 398 11.94 -3.75 -9.81
C GLY A 398 10.56 -4.33 -9.44
N TRP A 399 10.01 -3.94 -8.30
CA TRP A 399 8.71 -4.36 -7.77
C TRP A 399 7.64 -3.27 -7.76
N GLU A 400 7.94 -2.06 -8.20
CA GLU A 400 7.04 -0.90 -8.20
C GLU A 400 5.71 -1.10 -8.93
N ARG A 401 5.61 -2.14 -9.76
CA ARG A 401 4.35 -2.55 -10.43
C ARG A 401 3.71 -3.79 -9.86
N THR A 402 4.50 -4.67 -9.25
CA THR A 402 4.06 -6.01 -8.85
C THR A 402 3.73 -6.10 -7.38
N LYS A 403 4.02 -5.03 -6.62
CA LYS A 403 3.68 -4.92 -5.21
C LYS A 403 3.02 -3.57 -4.91
N ALA A 404 2.14 -3.56 -3.92
CA ALA A 404 1.55 -2.35 -3.37
C ALA A 404 1.87 -2.23 -1.88
N VAL A 405 1.81 -1.01 -1.36
CA VAL A 405 1.99 -0.71 0.07
C VAL A 405 0.64 -0.37 0.67
N TRP A 406 0.31 -0.96 1.82
CA TRP A 406 -0.80 -0.53 2.68
C TRP A 406 -0.27 -0.10 4.06
N SER A 407 -1.10 0.59 4.83
CA SER A 407 -0.75 1.06 6.17
C SER A 407 -1.50 0.26 7.23
N VAL A 408 -0.89 0.13 8.40
CA VAL A 408 -1.52 -0.39 9.61
C VAL A 408 -1.64 0.75 10.64
N PRO A 409 -2.71 1.58 10.59
CA PRO A 409 -2.86 2.68 11.54
C PRO A 409 -3.05 2.21 12.98
N GLN A 410 -2.43 2.95 13.92
CA GLN A 410 -2.61 2.76 15.36
C GLN A 410 -4.04 3.10 15.79
N ALA A 411 -4.82 2.10 16.20
CA ALA A 411 -6.25 2.25 16.55
C ALA A 411 -6.68 1.57 17.87
N PHE A 412 -5.78 0.95 18.62
CA PHE A 412 -6.13 0.30 19.88
C PHE A 412 -6.39 1.30 21.03
N GLY A 413 -7.27 0.89 21.96
CA GLY A 413 -7.49 1.56 23.24
C GLY A 413 -6.83 0.79 24.39
N GLY A 414 -6.44 1.46 25.48
CA GLY A 414 -5.84 0.77 26.63
C GLY A 414 -5.41 1.68 27.78
N VAL A 415 -5.10 1.09 28.94
CA VAL A 415 -4.64 1.82 30.12
C VAL A 415 -3.21 2.34 29.88
N PRO A 416 -2.93 3.64 30.08
CA PRO A 416 -1.58 4.19 30.07
C PRO A 416 -0.61 3.34 30.91
N GLY A 417 0.45 2.82 30.29
CA GLY A 417 1.52 2.10 30.98
C GLY A 417 1.39 0.58 31.08
N ASP A 418 0.40 -0.04 30.43
CA ASP A 418 0.26 -1.52 30.37
C ASP A 418 0.96 -2.13 29.12
N HIS A 419 1.44 -1.30 28.19
CA HIS A 419 2.00 -1.71 26.89
C HIS A 419 3.17 -0.82 26.42
N TYR A 420 3.55 -0.93 25.13
CA TYR A 420 4.60 -0.13 24.47
C TYR A 420 4.37 1.39 24.52
N TRP A 421 3.12 1.85 24.66
CA TRP A 421 2.73 3.26 24.52
C TRP A 421 2.21 3.88 25.83
N MET A 422 2.50 5.17 26.01
CA MET A 422 2.12 5.94 27.19
C MET A 422 0.68 6.45 27.18
N ARG A 423 -0.01 6.40 26.03
CA ARG A 423 -1.42 6.77 25.87
C ARG A 423 -2.02 6.13 24.63
N SER A 424 -3.34 6.10 24.56
CA SER A 424 -4.07 5.79 23.33
C SER A 424 -4.05 6.95 22.32
N PRO A 425 -4.19 6.65 21.02
CA PRO A 425 -4.40 7.66 19.99
C PRO A 425 -5.79 8.30 20.12
N MET A 426 -5.91 9.55 19.66
CA MET A 426 -7.18 10.23 19.44
C MET A 426 -7.70 9.92 18.03
N GLY A 427 -9.02 9.97 17.83
CA GLY A 427 -9.61 9.75 16.51
C GLY A 427 -9.09 10.68 15.41
N GLN A 428 -8.71 11.92 15.74
CA GLN A 428 -8.09 12.84 14.77
C GLN A 428 -6.66 12.41 14.39
N GLU A 429 -5.87 11.91 15.35
CA GLU A 429 -4.51 11.41 15.08
C GLU A 429 -4.55 10.16 14.19
N TRP A 430 -5.55 9.29 14.40
CA TRP A 430 -5.81 8.15 13.52
C TRP A 430 -6.06 8.59 12.07
N VAL A 431 -6.84 9.66 11.87
CA VAL A 431 -7.08 10.22 10.53
C VAL A 431 -5.79 10.75 9.92
N VAL A 432 -4.96 11.44 10.72
CA VAL A 432 -3.67 11.99 10.26
C VAL A 432 -2.77 10.87 9.74
N VAL A 433 -2.53 9.81 10.53
CA VAL A 433 -1.65 8.71 10.11
C VAL A 433 -2.20 7.98 8.88
N THR A 434 -3.53 7.78 8.81
CA THR A 434 -4.17 7.10 7.68
C THR A 434 -4.05 7.91 6.38
N LEU A 435 -4.34 9.22 6.45
CA LEU A 435 -4.26 10.09 5.27
C LEU A 435 -2.82 10.39 4.86
N LEU A 436 -1.85 10.43 5.80
CA LEU A 436 -0.43 10.51 5.46
C LEU A 436 0.01 9.28 4.65
N GLY A 437 -0.39 8.09 5.08
CA GLY A 437 -0.15 6.87 4.29
C GLY A 437 -0.70 7.02 2.87
N ILE A 438 -1.96 7.42 2.72
CA ILE A 438 -2.61 7.60 1.41
C ILE A 438 -1.89 8.66 0.55
N ASN A 439 -1.57 9.82 1.14
CA ASN A 439 -0.85 10.89 0.46
C ASN A 439 0.49 10.40 -0.10
N HIS A 440 1.16 9.48 0.59
CA HIS A 440 2.46 8.95 0.20
C HIS A 440 2.39 7.69 -0.68
N GLY A 441 1.22 7.05 -0.82
CA GLY A 441 0.97 5.97 -1.78
C GLY A 441 0.43 4.67 -1.20
N SER A 442 0.03 4.69 0.07
CA SER A 442 -0.70 3.60 0.68
C SER A 442 -2.07 3.42 0.00
N LEU A 443 -2.38 2.19 -0.40
CA LEU A 443 -3.62 1.85 -1.12
C LEU A 443 -4.63 1.07 -0.27
N GLY A 444 -4.39 1.00 1.03
CA GLY A 444 -5.25 0.33 2.01
C GLY A 444 -4.85 0.69 3.45
N ALA A 445 -5.79 0.54 4.38
CA ALA A 445 -5.61 0.85 5.79
C ALA A 445 -6.28 -0.23 6.65
N ILE A 446 -5.51 -1.15 7.21
CA ILE A 446 -6.00 -2.20 8.11
C ILE A 446 -5.53 -1.86 9.51
N SER A 447 -6.39 -1.27 10.33
CA SER A 447 -5.96 -0.69 11.61
C SER A 447 -5.87 -1.73 12.72
N TRP A 448 -4.84 -1.67 13.56
CA TRP A 448 -4.75 -2.45 14.79
C TRP A 448 -5.33 -1.63 15.95
N SER A 449 -6.49 -1.96 16.52
CA SER A 449 -7.38 -3.09 16.21
C SER A 449 -8.81 -2.79 16.71
N ASP A 450 -9.78 -3.66 16.39
CA ASP A 450 -11.16 -3.63 16.90
C ASP A 450 -11.36 -4.72 17.97
N PRO A 451 -12.01 -4.45 19.12
CA PRO A 451 -12.67 -3.20 19.50
C PRO A 451 -11.72 -2.00 19.70
N THR A 452 -12.13 -0.85 19.19
CA THR A 452 -11.39 0.43 19.27
C THR A 452 -12.17 1.49 20.05
N PRO A 453 -11.52 2.51 20.66
CA PRO A 453 -12.19 3.69 21.18
C PRO A 453 -13.24 4.29 20.23
N VAL A 454 -14.35 4.75 20.82
CA VAL A 454 -15.51 5.27 20.06
C VAL A 454 -15.15 6.47 19.18
N ASP A 455 -14.21 7.31 19.61
CA ASP A 455 -13.75 8.46 18.83
C ASP A 455 -12.97 8.03 17.59
N ILE A 456 -12.09 7.03 17.70
CA ILE A 456 -11.38 6.43 16.57
C ILE A 456 -12.37 5.74 15.63
N LYS A 457 -13.28 4.90 16.15
CA LYS A 457 -14.31 4.23 15.35
C LYS A 457 -15.14 5.21 14.52
N GLY A 458 -15.58 6.31 15.15
CA GLY A 458 -16.39 7.34 14.50
C GLY A 458 -15.65 8.05 13.37
N ASN A 459 -14.38 8.41 13.58
CA ASN A 459 -13.56 9.05 12.54
C ASN A 459 -13.18 8.07 11.41
N ALA A 460 -12.89 6.82 11.75
CA ALA A 460 -12.62 5.76 10.77
C ALA A 460 -13.85 5.49 9.89
N SER A 461 -15.04 5.42 10.48
CA SER A 461 -16.30 5.31 9.75
C SER A 461 -16.55 6.50 8.82
N ALA A 462 -16.34 7.73 9.32
CA ALA A 462 -16.51 8.93 8.51
C ALA A 462 -15.57 8.95 7.29
N LEU A 463 -14.32 8.51 7.45
CA LEU A 463 -13.37 8.39 6.35
C LEU A 463 -13.79 7.26 5.39
N ALA A 464 -14.17 6.10 5.91
CA ALA A 464 -14.60 4.96 5.11
C ALA A 464 -15.80 5.30 4.21
N LEU A 465 -16.78 6.04 4.74
CA LEU A 465 -17.94 6.53 3.97
C LEU A 465 -17.58 7.59 2.93
N ALA A 466 -16.47 8.32 3.08
CA ALA A 466 -15.99 9.31 2.11
C ALA A 466 -15.13 8.70 1.00
N LEU A 467 -14.50 7.54 1.25
CA LEU A 467 -13.60 6.87 0.29
C LEU A 467 -14.21 6.63 -1.10
N PRO A 468 -15.49 6.27 -1.28
CA PRO A 468 -16.07 6.15 -2.62
C PRO A 468 -15.93 7.39 -3.51
N THR A 469 -15.78 8.58 -2.91
CA THR A 469 -15.51 9.84 -3.64
C THR A 469 -14.02 10.08 -3.89
N ILE A 470 -13.14 9.54 -3.04
CA ILE A 470 -11.68 9.72 -3.06
C ILE A 470 -11.00 8.66 -3.95
N THR A 471 -11.36 7.39 -3.75
CA THR A 471 -10.77 6.21 -4.37
C THR A 471 -10.69 6.27 -5.90
N PRO A 472 -11.67 6.83 -6.64
CA PRO A 472 -11.51 7.00 -8.08
C PRO A 472 -10.18 7.70 -8.43
N PHE A 473 -9.80 8.78 -7.73
CA PHE A 473 -8.56 9.51 -8.01
C PHE A 473 -7.31 8.70 -7.72
N LEU A 474 -7.34 7.90 -6.65
CA LEU A 474 -6.20 7.07 -6.24
C LEU A 474 -5.94 5.93 -7.23
N PHE A 475 -7.01 5.38 -7.82
CA PHE A 475 -6.96 4.20 -8.68
C PHE A 475 -7.10 4.52 -10.17
N ASP A 476 -6.93 5.78 -10.56
CA ASP A 476 -6.88 6.21 -11.95
C ASP A 476 -5.45 6.30 -12.42
N ALA A 477 -5.07 5.42 -13.33
CA ALA A 477 -3.73 5.37 -13.91
C ALA A 477 -3.33 6.64 -14.68
N THR A 478 -4.30 7.48 -15.05
CA THR A 478 -4.06 8.76 -15.73
C THR A 478 -3.96 9.94 -14.77
N ALA A 479 -4.28 9.75 -13.49
CA ALA A 479 -4.18 10.80 -12.49
C ALA A 479 -2.70 11.07 -12.15
N ILE A 480 -2.35 12.36 -12.07
CA ILE A 480 -1.02 12.79 -11.65
C ILE A 480 -1.09 13.18 -10.18
N ARG A 481 -0.34 12.47 -9.32
CA ARG A 481 -0.17 12.84 -7.92
C ARG A 481 1.01 13.79 -7.76
N THR A 482 0.83 14.85 -6.97
CA THR A 482 1.92 15.71 -6.50
C THR A 482 1.75 15.99 -5.02
N ASN A 483 2.86 15.94 -4.27
CA ASN A 483 2.87 16.15 -2.83
C ASN A 483 3.50 17.51 -2.50
N TYR A 484 2.98 18.15 -1.45
CA TYR A 484 3.43 19.44 -0.93
C TYR A 484 3.47 19.37 0.60
N LEU A 485 4.44 20.07 1.21
CA LEU A 485 4.49 20.29 2.64
C LEU A 485 4.44 21.80 2.92
N VAL A 486 3.33 22.29 3.45
CA VAL A 486 3.11 23.73 3.68
C VAL A 486 2.85 23.97 5.16
N GLY A 487 3.83 24.54 5.86
CA GLY A 487 3.68 24.90 7.28
C GLY A 487 3.35 23.72 8.21
N GLY A 488 3.84 22.52 7.90
CA GLY A 488 3.50 21.29 8.67
C GLY A 488 2.21 20.60 8.21
N VAL A 489 1.54 21.11 7.18
CA VAL A 489 0.43 20.41 6.52
C VAL A 489 0.98 19.61 5.35
N ASP A 490 0.85 18.30 5.41
CA ASP A 490 1.11 17.41 4.28
C ASP A 490 -0.11 17.42 3.35
N VAL A 491 0.12 17.66 2.06
CA VAL A 491 -0.92 17.80 1.06
C VAL A 491 -0.57 16.97 -0.17
N ALA A 492 -1.45 16.07 -0.57
CA ALA A 492 -1.38 15.41 -1.86
C ALA A 492 -2.51 15.90 -2.79
N VAL A 493 -2.13 16.16 -4.04
CA VAL A 493 -3.02 16.63 -5.10
C VAL A 493 -3.04 15.60 -6.22
N TRP A 494 -4.21 15.05 -6.53
CA TRP A 494 -4.41 14.19 -7.70
C TRP A 494 -5.18 14.96 -8.76
N THR A 495 -4.55 15.18 -9.91
CA THR A 495 -5.17 15.87 -11.04
C THR A 495 -5.56 14.90 -12.14
N ARG A 496 -6.82 14.95 -12.55
CA ARG A 496 -7.38 14.28 -13.73
C ARG A 496 -7.80 15.31 -14.76
N THR A 497 -8.27 14.87 -15.91
CA THR A 497 -8.71 15.75 -17.00
C THR A 497 -9.72 16.82 -16.55
N ASN A 498 -10.71 16.46 -15.73
CA ASN A 498 -11.84 17.34 -15.39
C ASN A 498 -11.97 17.69 -13.90
N GLU A 499 -11.21 17.01 -13.03
CA GLU A 499 -11.34 17.13 -11.59
C GLU A 499 -9.98 17.00 -10.90
N THR A 500 -9.83 17.68 -9.78
CA THR A 500 -8.69 17.60 -8.88
C THR A 500 -9.18 17.21 -7.50
N LEU A 501 -8.51 16.24 -6.89
CA LEU A 501 -8.64 15.89 -5.48
C LEU A 501 -7.46 16.50 -4.72
N VAL A 502 -7.74 17.15 -3.60
CA VAL A 502 -6.73 17.63 -2.63
C VAL A 502 -7.00 16.97 -1.29
N VAL A 503 -6.04 16.22 -0.77
CA VAL A 503 -6.10 15.61 0.57
C VAL A 503 -5.02 16.25 1.43
N ALA A 504 -5.42 16.86 2.54
CA ALA A 504 -4.53 17.63 3.41
C ALA A 504 -4.65 17.16 4.85
N THR A 505 -3.52 17.03 5.53
CA THR A 505 -3.45 16.61 6.93
C THR A 505 -2.42 17.41 7.69
N ASN A 506 -2.84 18.01 8.80
CA ASN A 506 -2.00 18.83 9.65
C ASN A 506 -1.23 17.94 10.63
N THR A 507 0.09 17.87 10.51
CA THR A 507 0.93 17.06 11.40
C THR A 507 1.26 17.78 12.71
N TYR A 508 0.81 19.03 12.88
CA TYR A 508 0.96 19.79 14.10
C TYR A 508 -0.35 19.84 14.88
N TYR A 509 -0.25 19.96 16.20
CA TYR A 509 -1.38 20.14 17.10
C TYR A 509 -1.77 21.62 17.27
N ALA A 510 -1.12 22.52 16.52
CA ALA A 510 -1.55 23.91 16.32
C ALA A 510 -2.34 24.05 15.03
N SER A 511 -3.21 25.05 14.96
CA SER A 511 -3.92 25.36 13.72
C SER A 511 -2.95 25.83 12.63
N GLN A 512 -3.11 25.31 11.41
CA GLN A 512 -2.33 25.68 10.24
C GLN A 512 -3.26 26.12 9.10
N ALA A 513 -2.76 26.97 8.20
CA ALA A 513 -3.50 27.42 7.03
C ALA A 513 -2.64 27.26 5.77
N VAL A 514 -3.28 26.80 4.70
CA VAL A 514 -2.67 26.58 3.39
C VAL A 514 -3.48 27.36 2.35
N LYS A 515 -2.82 28.13 1.49
CA LYS A 515 -3.49 28.78 0.36
C LYS A 515 -3.51 27.82 -0.83
N TRP A 516 -4.56 27.88 -1.64
CA TRP A 516 -4.66 27.02 -2.84
C TRP A 516 -3.47 27.19 -3.79
N ASN A 517 -2.96 28.43 -3.94
CA ASN A 517 -1.78 28.72 -4.75
C ASN A 517 -0.48 28.10 -4.21
N ASP A 518 -0.39 27.83 -2.90
CA ASP A 518 0.81 27.21 -2.29
C ASP A 518 0.95 25.74 -2.74
N VAL A 519 -0.14 25.13 -3.20
CA VAL A 519 -0.21 23.75 -3.74
C VAL A 519 -0.59 23.73 -5.23
N HIS A 520 -0.45 24.87 -5.91
CA HIS A 520 -0.71 25.03 -7.34
C HIS A 520 -2.10 24.59 -7.82
N VAL A 521 -3.13 24.80 -7.00
CA VAL A 521 -4.53 24.50 -7.33
C VAL A 521 -5.34 25.80 -7.40
N ASP A 522 -6.28 25.91 -8.35
CA ASP A 522 -7.34 26.93 -8.29
C ASP A 522 -8.45 26.44 -7.36
N GLY A 523 -8.67 27.16 -6.25
CA GLY A 523 -9.68 26.83 -5.25
C GLY A 523 -11.13 27.04 -5.67
N ALA A 524 -11.38 27.56 -6.88
CA ALA A 524 -12.72 27.84 -7.36
C ALA A 524 -13.60 26.57 -7.39
N GLY A 525 -14.74 26.61 -6.71
CA GLY A 525 -15.69 25.50 -6.69
C GLY A 525 -15.29 24.33 -5.79
N ALA A 526 -14.29 24.49 -4.92
CA ALA A 526 -13.87 23.44 -4.00
C ALA A 526 -15.00 22.97 -3.08
N LYS A 527 -15.18 21.66 -3.00
CA LYS A 527 -16.15 21.00 -2.11
C LYS A 527 -15.41 20.06 -1.17
N ALA A 528 -15.55 20.27 0.14
CA ALA A 528 -15.07 19.31 1.13
C ALA A 528 -15.89 18.02 1.02
N VAL A 529 -15.24 16.90 0.74
CA VAL A 529 -15.84 15.56 0.68
C VAL A 529 -15.56 14.77 1.96
N PHE A 530 -14.57 15.22 2.73
CA PHE A 530 -14.24 14.71 4.06
C PHE A 530 -13.59 15.84 4.88
N SER A 531 -13.88 15.89 6.18
CA SER A 531 -13.19 16.78 7.10
C SER A 531 -13.32 16.29 8.54
N VAL A 532 -12.22 16.34 9.28
CA VAL A 532 -12.18 16.09 10.72
C VAL A 532 -11.44 17.26 11.38
N GLY A 533 -12.09 17.89 12.36
CA GLY A 533 -11.75 19.23 12.83
C GLY A 533 -12.52 20.31 12.06
N SER A 534 -12.02 21.55 12.02
CA SER A 534 -12.62 22.61 11.18
C SER A 534 -11.78 22.84 9.93
N ALA A 535 -12.46 22.96 8.79
CA ALA A 535 -11.93 23.40 7.50
C ALA A 535 -12.73 24.62 7.02
N GLN A 536 -12.14 25.83 7.04
CA GLN A 536 -12.77 27.04 6.50
C GLN A 536 -12.26 27.35 5.10
N THR A 537 -13.13 27.74 4.16
CA THR A 537 -12.76 28.02 2.77
C THR A 537 -13.14 29.45 2.35
N THR A 538 -12.15 30.22 1.86
CA THR A 538 -12.38 31.41 1.02
C THR A 538 -11.20 31.68 0.06
N SER A 539 -9.95 31.48 0.50
CA SER A 539 -8.74 31.62 -0.34
C SER A 539 -7.75 30.45 -0.20
N GLY A 540 -8.17 29.39 0.46
CA GLY A 540 -7.37 28.26 0.92
C GLY A 540 -8.20 27.40 1.86
N PHE A 541 -7.52 26.69 2.75
CA PHE A 541 -8.13 25.98 3.86
C PHE A 541 -7.30 26.15 5.15
N ALA A 542 -7.98 26.17 6.30
CA ALA A 542 -7.36 26.17 7.61
C ALA A 542 -7.75 24.89 8.35
N LEU A 543 -6.79 24.19 8.92
CA LEU A 543 -6.97 22.95 9.68
C LEU A 543 -6.59 23.24 11.13
N ASN A 544 -7.42 22.81 12.08
CA ASN A 544 -7.03 22.83 13.49
C ASN A 544 -5.85 21.86 13.75
N GLY A 545 -5.33 21.87 14.97
CA GLY A 545 -4.36 20.88 15.40
C GLY A 545 -4.82 19.45 15.08
N VAL A 546 -3.94 18.66 14.45
CA VAL A 546 -4.20 17.30 13.94
C VAL A 546 -5.50 17.17 13.12
N GLY A 547 -5.91 18.26 12.47
CA GLY A 547 -7.06 18.27 11.57
C GLY A 547 -6.69 17.80 10.17
N SER A 548 -7.66 17.22 9.47
CA SER A 548 -7.49 16.77 8.09
C SER A 548 -8.73 17.04 7.27
N ALA A 549 -8.57 17.22 5.96
CA ALA A 549 -9.67 17.41 5.03
C ALA A 549 -9.34 16.88 3.63
N ALA A 550 -10.37 16.47 2.89
CA ALA A 550 -10.27 16.18 1.47
C ALA A 550 -11.27 17.05 0.69
N PHE A 551 -10.81 17.60 -0.44
CA PHE A 551 -11.59 18.48 -1.30
C PHE A 551 -11.59 17.95 -2.72
N VAL A 552 -12.74 18.03 -3.40
CA VAL A 552 -12.84 17.84 -4.84
C VAL A 552 -13.16 19.18 -5.50
N LEU A 553 -12.42 19.48 -6.57
CA LEU A 553 -12.52 20.71 -7.34
C LEU A 553 -12.62 20.38 -8.84
N PRO A 554 -13.30 21.19 -9.65
CA PRO A 554 -13.15 21.12 -11.11
C PRO A 554 -11.73 21.55 -11.50
N THR A 555 -11.12 20.94 -12.51
CA THR A 555 -9.87 21.49 -13.07
C THR A 555 -10.14 22.80 -13.80
N SER A 556 -9.36 23.83 -13.51
CA SER A 556 -9.34 25.07 -14.29
C SER A 556 -8.83 24.75 -15.71
N THR A 557 -9.63 25.05 -16.74
CA THR A 557 -9.25 24.92 -18.16
C THR A 557 -8.18 25.91 -18.57
#